data_AF-A0A2V4DET2-F1
#
_entry.id   AF-A0A2V4DET2-F1
#
_cell.length_a   1.000
_cell.length_b   1.000
_cell.length_c   1.000
_cell.angle_alpha   90.00
_cell.angle_beta   90.00
_cell.angle_gamma   90.00
#
_symmetry.space_group_name_H-M   'P 1'
#
loop_
_entity.id
_entity.type
_entity.pdbx_description
1 polymer ?
#
loop_
_entity_poly.entity_id
_entity_poly.type
_entity_poly.pdbx_seq_one_letter_code
_entity_poly.pdbx_strand_id
1 'polypeptide(L)'
;FMAFLIFTTFAVVFWVVPRDAVSVDSVYMQSGPGHVVMVELHNYGTKPITDVTLTVTFTDEDGEVLNSTRFYRAEIAAHTSIAGDDLELVISGATVWANYEIVIELEYSYYDASDLKESWSHEVGDWTSEYFTDKTERHWL
;
A
#
# COMPACT_ATOMS: atom_id res chain seq x y z
N PHE A 1 39.46 17.46 -8.16
CA PHE A 1 39.32 17.37 -6.70
C PHE A 1 38.12 18.18 -6.20
N MET A 2 38.02 19.49 -6.50
CA MET A 2 36.93 20.35 -6.02
C MET A 2 35.52 19.98 -6.55
N ALA A 3 35.40 19.62 -7.83
CA ALA A 3 34.12 19.17 -8.42
C ALA A 3 33.59 17.86 -7.80
N PHE A 4 34.50 16.96 -7.40
CA PHE A 4 34.13 15.71 -6.73
C PHE A 4 33.57 15.98 -5.33
N LEU A 5 34.16 16.93 -4.61
CA LEU A 5 33.73 17.34 -3.27
C LEU A 5 32.33 17.98 -3.32
N ILE A 6 32.08 18.86 -4.28
CA ILE A 6 30.76 19.47 -4.51
C ILE A 6 29.71 18.39 -4.83
N PHE A 7 30.03 17.45 -5.74
CA PHE A 7 29.11 16.35 -6.07
C PHE A 7 28.81 15.47 -4.86
N THR A 8 29.82 15.13 -4.05
CA THR A 8 29.61 14.36 -2.82
C THR A 8 28.74 15.09 -1.80
N THR A 9 28.87 16.42 -1.66
CA THR A 9 28.00 17.19 -0.74
C THR A 9 26.55 17.21 -1.20
N PHE A 10 26.27 17.38 -2.50
CA PHE A 10 24.89 17.32 -3.01
C PHE A 10 24.29 15.92 -2.88
N ALA A 11 25.08 14.87 -3.10
CA ALA A 11 24.64 13.49 -2.94
C ALA A 11 24.25 13.18 -1.48
N VAL A 12 24.99 13.68 -0.49
CA VAL A 12 24.65 13.52 0.94
C VAL A 12 23.36 14.27 1.28
N VAL A 13 23.21 15.52 0.82
CA VAL A 13 22.00 16.32 1.11
C VAL A 13 20.74 15.64 0.55
N PHE A 14 20.81 15.08 -0.66
CA PHE A 14 19.68 14.39 -1.29
C PHE A 14 19.14 13.21 -0.46
N TRP A 15 20.00 12.52 0.29
CA TRP A 15 19.60 11.41 1.17
C TRP A 15 19.17 11.86 2.57
N VAL A 16 19.53 13.08 2.99
CA VAL A 16 19.21 13.61 4.33
C VAL A 16 17.86 14.30 4.38
N VAL A 17 17.36 14.83 3.27
CA VAL A 17 16.04 15.48 3.23
C VAL A 17 14.96 14.45 3.63
N PRO A 18 14.19 14.72 4.70
CA PRO A 18 13.04 13.91 5.05
C PRO A 18 12.07 13.90 3.88
N ARG A 19 11.82 12.72 3.32
CA ARG A 19 10.78 12.53 2.32
C ARG A 19 9.87 11.40 2.74
N ASP A 20 8.59 11.67 2.60
CA ASP A 20 7.60 10.62 2.59
C ASP A 20 7.56 9.95 1.20
N ALA A 21 7.43 8.64 1.18
CA ALA A 21 7.20 7.87 -0.02
C ALA A 21 6.68 6.49 0.36
N VAL A 22 5.40 6.43 0.70
CA VAL A 22 4.70 5.18 0.95
C VAL A 22 3.99 4.73 -0.32
N SER A 23 4.00 3.44 -0.59
CA SER A 23 3.18 2.85 -1.64
C SER A 23 2.63 1.51 -1.22
N VAL A 24 1.45 1.20 -1.74
CA VAL A 24 0.78 -0.07 -1.56
C VAL A 24 0.73 -0.75 -2.92
N ASP A 25 1.36 -1.91 -3.03
CA ASP A 25 1.23 -2.76 -4.20
C ASP A 25 0.18 -3.82 -3.89
N SER A 26 -0.78 -4.01 -4.77
CA SER A 26 -1.81 -5.04 -4.62
C SER A 26 -1.91 -5.92 -5.85
N VAL A 27 -2.16 -7.20 -5.60
CA VAL A 27 -2.37 -8.21 -6.64
C VAL A 27 -3.68 -8.90 -6.37
N TYR A 28 -4.60 -8.76 -7.32
CA TYR A 28 -5.82 -9.53 -7.38
C TYR A 28 -5.62 -10.78 -8.23
N MET A 29 -6.18 -11.89 -7.77
CA MET A 29 -6.25 -13.15 -8.53
C MET A 29 -7.61 -13.81 -8.29
N GLN A 30 -8.16 -14.41 -9.34
CA GLN A 30 -9.34 -15.25 -9.24
C GLN A 30 -9.10 -16.62 -9.88
N SER A 31 -9.69 -17.64 -9.27
CA SER A 31 -9.65 -19.03 -9.73
C SER A 31 -10.91 -19.76 -9.30
N GLY A 32 -11.12 -20.98 -9.79
CA GLY A 32 -12.32 -21.78 -9.51
C GLY A 32 -12.84 -21.80 -8.06
N PRO A 33 -11.99 -21.79 -7.00
CA PRO A 33 -12.48 -21.77 -5.62
C PRO A 33 -12.81 -20.39 -5.05
N GLY A 34 -12.50 -19.28 -5.74
CA GLY A 34 -12.79 -17.92 -5.28
C GLY A 34 -11.75 -16.89 -5.69
N HIS A 35 -11.58 -15.88 -4.84
CA HIS A 35 -10.75 -14.71 -5.09
C HIS A 35 -9.70 -14.54 -4.00
N VAL A 36 -8.56 -13.97 -4.36
CA VAL A 36 -7.48 -13.64 -3.43
C VAL A 36 -6.96 -12.24 -3.78
N VAL A 37 -6.83 -11.40 -2.76
CA VAL A 37 -6.13 -10.11 -2.84
C VAL A 37 -4.91 -10.20 -1.94
N MET A 38 -3.73 -9.95 -2.49
CA MET A 38 -2.48 -9.87 -1.73
C MET A 38 -1.97 -8.45 -1.78
N VAL A 39 -1.46 -7.95 -0.67
CA VAL A 39 -1.00 -6.57 -0.55
C VAL A 39 0.40 -6.52 0.06
N GLU A 40 1.24 -5.65 -0.47
CA GLU A 40 2.55 -5.32 0.09
C GLU A 40 2.64 -3.81 0.31
N LEU A 41 3.03 -3.42 1.52
CA LEU A 41 3.24 -2.03 1.89
C LEU A 41 4.74 -1.70 1.86
N HIS A 42 5.11 -0.67 1.11
CA HIS A 42 6.48 -0.19 0.97
C HIS A 42 6.64 1.18 1.63
N ASN A 43 7.63 1.31 2.50
CA ASN A 43 8.14 2.61 2.93
C ASN A 43 9.45 2.89 2.17
N TYR A 44 9.36 3.61 1.06
CA TYR A 44 10.52 4.10 0.33
C TYR A 44 11.07 5.43 0.88
N GLY A 45 10.42 6.01 1.89
CA GLY A 45 10.82 7.26 2.53
C GLY A 45 12.18 7.16 3.23
N THR A 46 12.71 8.29 3.67
CA THR A 46 13.99 8.36 4.40
C THR A 46 13.83 8.26 5.91
N LYS A 47 12.58 8.14 6.39
CA LYS A 47 12.22 8.03 7.81
C LYS A 47 11.24 6.87 8.04
N PRO A 48 11.20 6.30 9.25
CA PRO A 48 10.15 5.36 9.61
C PRO A 48 8.78 6.04 9.60
N ILE A 49 7.75 5.29 9.25
CA ILE A 49 6.34 5.65 9.45
C ILE A 49 5.82 4.93 10.69
N THR A 50 4.90 5.55 11.42
CA THR A 50 4.36 5.01 12.66
C THR A 50 2.84 4.88 12.61
N ASP A 51 2.31 4.08 13.55
CA ASP A 51 0.86 3.86 13.72
C ASP A 51 0.16 3.45 12.42
N VAL A 52 0.80 2.55 11.69
CA VAL A 52 0.37 2.12 10.38
C VAL A 52 -0.81 1.16 10.51
N THR A 53 -1.93 1.52 9.91
CA THR A 53 -3.09 0.65 9.71
C THR A 53 -3.35 0.52 8.21
N LEU A 54 -3.40 -0.70 7.71
CA LEU A 54 -3.85 -0.97 6.35
C LEU A 54 -5.09 -1.85 6.41
N THR A 55 -6.19 -1.37 5.82
CA THR A 55 -7.44 -2.11 5.69
C THR A 55 -7.66 -2.41 4.21
N VAL A 56 -7.98 -3.66 3.90
CA VAL A 56 -8.34 -4.08 2.54
C VAL A 56 -9.72 -4.67 2.62
N THR A 57 -10.65 -4.14 1.82
CA THR A 57 -12.05 -4.54 1.79
C THR A 57 -12.41 -4.99 0.38
N PHE A 58 -13.14 -6.09 0.28
CA PHE A 58 -13.64 -6.62 -0.97
C PHE A 58 -15.16 -6.53 -0.98
N THR A 59 -15.72 -5.78 -1.92
CA THR A 59 -17.16 -5.52 -2.02
C THR A 59 -17.71 -5.96 -3.37
N ASP A 60 -19.01 -6.27 -3.42
CA ASP A 60 -19.73 -6.48 -4.67
C ASP A 60 -20.20 -5.16 -5.31
N GLU A 61 -20.83 -5.26 -6.49
CA GLU A 61 -21.37 -4.11 -7.23
C GLU A 61 -22.49 -3.37 -6.48
N ASP A 62 -23.16 -4.03 -5.55
CA ASP A 62 -24.21 -3.44 -4.70
C ASP A 62 -23.62 -2.75 -3.44
N GLY A 63 -22.30 -2.86 -3.24
CA GLY A 63 -21.57 -2.32 -2.10
C GLY A 63 -21.62 -3.20 -0.85
N GLU A 64 -22.06 -4.45 -0.96
CA GLU A 64 -22.00 -5.42 0.14
C GLU A 64 -20.55 -5.85 0.38
N VAL A 65 -20.09 -5.73 1.63
CA VAL A 65 -18.77 -6.19 2.03
C VAL A 65 -18.76 -7.71 2.14
N LEU A 66 -18.08 -8.37 1.21
CA LEU A 66 -17.94 -9.82 1.20
C LEU A 66 -16.87 -10.30 2.18
N ASN A 67 -15.74 -9.58 2.25
CA ASN A 67 -14.69 -9.84 3.23
C ASN A 67 -13.80 -8.61 3.44
N SER A 68 -13.05 -8.57 4.55
CA SER A 68 -12.03 -7.56 4.81
C SER A 68 -10.90 -8.11 5.66
N THR A 69 -9.70 -7.54 5.51
CA THR A 69 -8.56 -7.76 6.42
C THR A 69 -8.02 -6.42 6.92
N ARG A 70 -7.41 -6.44 8.10
CA ARG A 70 -6.81 -5.26 8.72
C ARG A 70 -5.46 -5.62 9.33
N PHE A 71 -4.42 -4.99 8.81
CA PHE A 71 -3.06 -5.08 9.31
C PHE A 71 -2.74 -3.84 10.17
N TYR A 72 -2.04 -4.04 11.28
CA TYR A 72 -1.51 -2.95 12.11
C TYR A 72 -0.04 -3.17 12.43
N ARG A 73 0.73 -2.09 12.40
CA ARG A 73 2.09 -2.07 12.92
C ARG A 73 2.45 -0.71 13.50
N ALA A 74 3.07 -0.74 14.68
CA ALA A 74 3.50 0.46 15.37
C ALA A 74 4.55 1.27 14.60
N GLU A 75 5.47 0.59 13.90
CA GLU A 75 6.53 1.25 13.13
C GLU A 75 6.94 0.41 11.91
N ILE A 76 7.12 1.06 10.76
CA ILE A 76 7.76 0.50 9.57
C ILE A 76 8.98 1.32 9.22
N ALA A 77 10.15 0.70 9.29
CA ALA A 77 11.43 1.34 9.06
C ALA A 77 11.55 1.92 7.64
N ALA A 78 12.39 2.94 7.50
CA ALA A 78 12.72 3.52 6.20
C ALA A 78 13.33 2.48 5.27
N HIS A 79 13.00 2.53 3.98
CA HIS A 79 13.49 1.61 2.96
C HIS A 79 13.16 0.14 3.23
N THR A 80 11.98 -0.14 3.79
CA THR A 80 11.51 -1.51 4.03
C THR A 80 10.14 -1.75 3.39
N SER A 81 9.88 -3.01 3.05
CA SER A 81 8.59 -3.49 2.59
C SER A 81 8.07 -4.60 3.49
N ILE A 82 6.75 -4.63 3.70
CA ILE A 82 6.06 -5.59 4.56
C ILE A 82 4.96 -6.28 3.76
N ALA A 83 5.00 -7.61 3.78
CA ALA A 83 3.97 -8.53 3.30
C ALA A 83 3.75 -9.63 4.36
N GLY A 84 2.63 -10.35 4.29
CA GLY A 84 2.34 -11.48 5.17
C GLY A 84 0.85 -11.84 5.20
N ASP A 85 0.50 -12.80 6.06
CA ASP A 85 -0.85 -13.38 6.14
C ASP A 85 -1.95 -12.34 6.39
N ASP A 86 -1.72 -11.36 7.28
CA ASP A 86 -2.68 -10.29 7.57
C ASP A 86 -2.86 -9.30 6.39
N LEU A 87 -1.99 -9.40 5.38
CA LEU A 87 -2.04 -8.63 4.13
C LEU A 87 -2.51 -9.49 2.94
N GLU A 88 -3.06 -10.67 3.22
CA GLU A 88 -3.78 -11.52 2.28
C GLU A 88 -5.26 -11.55 2.65
N LEU A 89 -6.12 -11.36 1.66
CA LEU A 89 -7.57 -11.46 1.78
C LEU A 89 -8.09 -12.55 0.85
N VAL A 90 -8.62 -13.63 1.42
CA VAL A 90 -9.22 -14.73 0.67
C VAL A 90 -10.74 -14.62 0.74
N ILE A 91 -11.40 -14.64 -0.42
CA ILE A 91 -12.85 -14.60 -0.56
C ILE A 91 -13.32 -15.91 -1.19
N SER A 92 -14.05 -16.71 -0.39
CA SER A 92 -14.61 -17.99 -0.82
C SER A 92 -16.11 -17.86 -1.11
N GLY A 93 -16.59 -18.50 -2.18
CA GLY A 93 -18.02 -18.59 -2.49
C GLY A 93 -18.58 -17.46 -3.36
N ALA A 94 -17.79 -16.42 -3.62
CA ALA A 94 -18.08 -15.42 -4.65
C ALA A 94 -17.80 -15.99 -6.06
N THR A 95 -18.51 -15.47 -7.07
CA THR A 95 -18.48 -15.99 -8.44
C THR A 95 -17.41 -15.29 -9.26
N VAL A 96 -16.60 -16.04 -10.00
CA VAL A 96 -15.57 -15.50 -10.92
C VAL A 96 -16.12 -14.88 -12.22
N TRP A 97 -17.43 -14.69 -12.29
CA TRP A 97 -18.16 -14.19 -13.46
C TRP A 97 -18.84 -12.84 -13.21
N ALA A 98 -18.51 -12.19 -12.10
CA ALA A 98 -19.01 -10.87 -11.72
C ALA A 98 -17.82 -9.94 -11.44
N ASN A 99 -18.09 -8.65 -11.46
CA ASN A 99 -17.11 -7.64 -11.06
C ASN A 99 -17.29 -7.30 -9.59
N TYR A 100 -16.20 -6.81 -9.00
CA TYR A 100 -16.05 -6.50 -7.59
C TYR A 100 -15.20 -5.25 -7.44
N GLU A 101 -15.21 -4.68 -6.25
CA GLU A 101 -14.41 -3.53 -5.90
C GLU A 101 -13.47 -3.90 -4.75
N ILE A 102 -12.17 -3.60 -4.94
CA ILE A 102 -11.16 -3.68 -3.89
C ILE A 102 -10.95 -2.27 -3.36
N VAL A 103 -11.25 -2.06 -2.08
CA VAL A 103 -10.99 -0.79 -1.39
C VAL A 103 -9.81 -0.98 -0.46
N ILE A 104 -8.76 -0.19 -0.66
CA ILE A 104 -7.54 -0.18 0.14
C ILE A 104 -7.50 1.14 0.90
N GLU A 105 -7.48 1.08 2.23
CA GLU A 105 -7.37 2.24 3.11
C GLU A 105 -6.09 2.15 3.92
N LEU A 106 -5.23 3.16 3.80
CA LEU A 106 -3.99 3.29 4.54
C LEU A 106 -4.08 4.48 5.49
N GLU A 107 -3.87 4.22 6.76
CA GLU A 107 -3.68 5.25 7.79
C GLU A 107 -2.27 5.14 8.37
N TYR A 108 -1.56 6.26 8.49
CA TYR A 108 -0.21 6.28 9.06
C TYR A 108 0.16 7.68 9.55
N SER A 109 1.20 7.74 10.37
CA SER A 109 1.83 8.99 10.78
C SER A 109 3.25 9.07 10.22
N TYR A 110 3.63 10.27 9.80
CA TYR A 110 4.94 10.57 9.25
C TYR A 110 5.47 11.89 9.82
N TYR A 111 6.57 11.80 10.57
CA TYR A 111 7.28 12.96 11.13
C TYR A 111 6.38 13.92 11.94
N ASP A 112 5.98 15.06 11.38
CA ASP A 112 5.11 16.07 11.98
C ASP A 112 3.65 15.99 11.51
N ALA A 113 3.37 15.20 10.48
CA ALA A 113 2.03 14.88 10.02
C ALA A 113 1.52 13.62 10.73
N SER A 114 0.47 13.80 11.53
CA SER A 114 -0.26 12.68 12.12
C SER A 114 -1.51 12.35 11.33
N ASP A 115 -1.95 11.10 11.41
CA ASP A 115 -3.25 10.64 10.91
C ASP A 115 -3.46 10.88 9.41
N LEU A 116 -2.41 10.71 8.61
CA LEU A 116 -2.52 10.71 7.15
C LEU A 116 -3.39 9.53 6.74
N LYS A 117 -4.37 9.80 5.86
CA LYS A 117 -5.31 8.81 5.37
C LYS A 117 -5.35 8.83 3.85
N GLU A 118 -5.22 7.65 3.27
CA GLU A 118 -5.24 7.43 1.84
C GLU A 118 -6.22 6.31 1.54
N SER A 119 -6.96 6.45 0.45
CA SER A 119 -7.97 5.47 0.05
C SER A 119 -7.94 5.32 -1.47
N TRP A 120 -7.83 4.07 -1.92
CA TRP A 120 -7.85 3.70 -3.33
C TRP A 120 -8.91 2.64 -3.56
N SER A 121 -9.57 2.72 -4.71
CA SER A 121 -10.55 1.75 -5.15
C SER A 121 -10.15 1.23 -6.54
N HIS A 122 -10.23 -0.09 -6.70
CA HIS A 122 -9.98 -0.79 -7.95
C HIS A 122 -11.12 -1.73 -8.27
N GLU A 123 -11.73 -1.55 -9.45
CA GLU A 123 -12.68 -2.52 -10.01
C GLU A 123 -11.90 -3.72 -10.55
N VAL A 124 -12.35 -4.93 -10.22
CA VAL A 124 -11.72 -6.20 -10.61
C VAL A 124 -12.77 -7.23 -11.02
N GLY A 125 -12.36 -8.24 -11.79
CA GLY A 125 -13.25 -9.34 -12.21
C GLY A 125 -13.23 -9.61 -13.70
N ASP A 126 -12.88 -8.59 -14.49
CA ASP A 126 -12.70 -8.71 -15.94
C ASP A 126 -11.54 -9.66 -16.30
N TRP A 127 -10.48 -9.68 -15.49
CA TRP A 127 -9.29 -10.50 -15.71
C TRP A 127 -9.06 -11.50 -14.59
N THR A 128 -8.35 -12.58 -14.91
CA THR A 128 -8.00 -13.61 -13.93
C THR A 128 -6.95 -13.15 -12.92
N SER A 129 -6.17 -12.11 -13.25
CA SER A 129 -5.22 -11.47 -12.36
C SER A 129 -4.97 -10.03 -12.77
N GLU A 130 -4.89 -9.14 -11.78
CA GLU A 130 -4.74 -7.70 -11.95
C GLU A 130 -3.74 -7.17 -10.91
N TYR A 131 -2.96 -6.15 -11.30
CA TYR A 131 -1.85 -5.60 -10.51
C TYR A 131 -2.01 -4.09 -10.38
N PHE A 132 -1.96 -3.58 -9.16
CA PHE A 132 -2.09 -2.17 -8.87
C PHE A 132 -0.93 -1.69 -8.01
N THR A 133 -0.51 -0.44 -8.25
CA THR A 133 0.50 0.24 -7.45
C THR A 133 -0.07 1.61 -7.07
N ASP A 134 -0.43 1.73 -5.81
CA ASP A 134 -0.98 2.94 -5.23
C ASP A 134 0.10 3.71 -4.49
N LYS A 135 0.24 5.00 -4.79
CA LYS A 135 1.27 5.85 -4.21
C LYS A 135 0.60 6.95 -3.42
N THR A 136 1.04 7.15 -2.19
CA THR A 136 0.62 8.28 -1.37
C THR A 136 1.13 9.58 -1.96
N GLU A 137 0.46 10.69 -1.63
CA GLU A 137 1.03 12.00 -1.96
C GLU A 137 2.39 12.14 -1.27
N ARG A 138 3.38 12.62 -2.03
CA ARG A 138 4.70 12.84 -1.47
C ARG A 138 4.73 14.17 -0.74
N HIS A 139 4.89 14.10 0.57
CA HIS A 139 5.19 15.26 1.38
C HIS A 139 6.70 15.49 1.40
N TRP A 140 7.09 16.65 0.87
CA TRP A 140 8.42 17.23 0.96
C TRP A 140 8.31 18.38 1.97
N LEU A 141 9.36 18.63 2.76
CA LEU A 141 9.50 19.92 3.42
C LEU A 141 9.44 21.07 2.40
#